data_AF-A0A0D0QLG0-F1
#
_entry.id   AF-A0A0D0QLG0-F1
#
_cell.length_a   1.000
_cell.length_b   1.000
_cell.length_c   1.000
_cell.angle_alpha   90.00
_cell.angle_beta   90.00
_cell.angle_gamma   90.00
#
_symmetry.space_group_name_H-M   'P 1'
#
loop_
_entity.id
_entity.type
_entity.pdbx_description
1 polymer ?
#
loop_
_entity_poly.entity_id
_entity_poly.type
_entity_poly.pdbx_seq_one_letter_code
_entity_poly.pdbx_strand_id
1 'polypeptide(L)'
;MPFNAKSGKFNASIKEVEIGTGAKAIKIGGENVLPFYTFDAPIANAPKIGVEVSDLGLEGETSDGVKEFYAGCETVVDMAKKAAEMPGADFVCVRFASADPNGEDAPIEKCAELAKAVADAVDAPLAFMGCGSDEKDADLLVKVAEAVDGKNVLILSAKEENYKMIGMSAVQAYHHKVAAESAVDINLAKQVNVLMTQLGVSADSICMHVGTATAGYGYEYVATTMDRTKAAALAQNDTTLQMPFVTPVSTETYNCKECLAAEEDFPEWGSRETRIIDMEVVTAAADLASGSNAVILKNPVSVATIKKMIDELM
;
A
#
# COMPACT_ATOMS: atom_id res chain seq x y z
N MET A 1 9.06 -45.11 8.19
CA MET A 1 10.15 -44.11 8.23
C MET A 1 9.66 -42.91 9.02
N PRO A 2 10.47 -42.29 9.89
CA PRO A 2 10.09 -41.03 10.53
C PRO A 2 9.89 -39.95 9.47
N PHE A 3 8.92 -39.06 9.68
CA PHE A 3 8.74 -37.90 8.84
C PHE A 3 9.98 -37.01 8.91
N ASN A 4 10.46 -36.54 7.75
CA ASN A 4 11.56 -35.60 7.64
C ASN A 4 11.06 -34.35 6.92
N ALA A 5 10.84 -33.27 7.66
CA ALA A 5 10.45 -31.99 7.08
C ALA A 5 11.60 -31.44 6.25
N LYS A 6 11.33 -31.11 4.99
CA LYS A 6 12.28 -30.33 4.19
C LYS A 6 12.16 -28.86 4.61
N SER A 7 13.29 -28.22 4.88
CA SER A 7 13.32 -26.78 5.17
C SER A 7 12.80 -26.00 3.96
N GLY A 8 11.81 -25.13 4.17
CA GLY A 8 11.32 -24.16 3.19
C GLY A 8 12.08 -22.84 3.20
N LYS A 9 13.22 -22.75 3.92
CA LYS A 9 14.07 -21.56 3.96
C LYS A 9 14.84 -21.39 2.65
N PHE A 10 14.81 -20.18 2.11
CA PHE A 10 15.58 -19.76 0.93
C PHE A 10 16.94 -19.17 1.32
N ASN A 11 17.91 -19.27 0.40
CA ASN A 11 19.23 -18.62 0.56
C ASN A 11 19.18 -17.12 0.23
N ALA A 12 18.24 -16.73 -0.64
CA ALA A 12 17.94 -15.34 -0.95
C ALA A 12 16.95 -14.77 0.07
N SER A 13 16.88 -13.45 0.16
CA SER A 13 15.93 -12.74 1.01
C SER A 13 15.32 -11.56 0.27
N ILE A 14 14.10 -11.20 0.67
CA ILE A 14 13.51 -9.91 0.33
C ILE A 14 14.31 -8.81 1.03
N LYS A 15 14.47 -7.66 0.37
CA LYS A 15 15.11 -6.46 0.91
C LYS A 15 14.24 -5.89 2.01
N GLU A 16 14.90 -5.28 2.98
CA GLU A 16 14.22 -4.53 4.03
C GLU A 16 14.09 -3.07 3.60
N VAL A 17 12.90 -2.50 3.74
CA VAL A 17 12.63 -1.08 3.51
C VAL A 17 12.10 -0.48 4.81
N GLU A 18 12.71 0.61 5.26
CA GLU A 18 12.30 1.37 6.45
C GLU A 18 11.52 2.63 6.06
N ILE A 19 10.34 2.82 6.63
CA ILE A 19 9.43 3.95 6.37
C ILE A 19 9.18 4.69 7.68
N GLY A 20 9.21 6.02 7.63
CA GLY A 20 9.09 6.91 8.77
C GLY A 20 10.43 7.19 9.46
N THR A 21 10.38 7.87 10.60
CA THR A 21 11.58 8.29 11.34
C THR A 21 11.46 7.96 12.83
N GLY A 22 12.62 7.88 13.49
CA GLY A 22 12.69 7.69 14.94
C GLY A 22 12.07 6.38 15.41
N ALA A 23 11.52 6.39 16.63
CA ALA A 23 11.02 5.17 17.28
C ALA A 23 9.73 4.60 16.66
N LYS A 24 9.03 5.38 15.82
CA LYS A 24 7.80 4.95 15.14
C LYS A 24 8.06 4.44 13.72
N ALA A 25 9.31 4.48 13.23
CA ALA A 25 9.66 3.94 11.93
C ALA A 25 9.30 2.45 11.85
N ILE A 26 8.73 2.04 10.73
CA ILE A 26 8.39 0.66 10.44
C ILE A 26 9.34 0.08 9.41
N LYS A 27 9.49 -1.24 9.45
CA LYS A 27 10.24 -2.00 8.46
C LYS A 27 9.33 -3.03 7.82
N ILE A 28 9.48 -3.19 6.51
CA ILE A 28 8.80 -4.23 5.72
C ILE A 28 9.83 -5.01 4.92
N GLY A 29 9.53 -6.28 4.64
CA GLY A 29 10.44 -7.18 3.95
C GLY A 29 11.44 -7.87 4.88
N GLY A 30 12.57 -8.33 4.33
CA GLY A 30 13.63 -9.02 5.08
C GLY A 30 13.45 -10.54 5.21
N GLU A 31 12.28 -11.07 4.81
CA GLU A 31 11.98 -12.50 4.90
C GLU A 31 12.75 -13.33 3.86
N ASN A 32 13.02 -14.60 4.21
CA ASN A 32 13.62 -15.62 3.34
C ASN A 32 12.82 -16.93 3.37
N VAL A 33 11.52 -16.82 3.61
CA VAL A 33 10.54 -17.92 3.62
C VAL A 33 9.27 -17.44 2.92
N LEU A 34 8.36 -18.38 2.65
CA LEU A 34 7.04 -18.04 2.13
C LEU A 34 6.19 -17.29 3.19
N PRO A 35 5.13 -16.58 2.76
CA PRO A 35 4.33 -15.75 3.65
C PRO A 35 3.78 -16.55 4.84
N PHE A 36 3.98 -16.03 6.06
CA PHE A 36 3.57 -16.67 7.32
C PHE A 36 4.22 -18.03 7.63
N TYR A 37 5.25 -18.47 6.91
CA TYR A 37 5.93 -19.74 7.17
C TYR A 37 6.98 -19.59 8.29
N THR A 38 6.56 -19.07 9.44
CA THR A 38 7.42 -18.84 10.61
C THR A 38 8.03 -20.13 11.18
N PHE A 39 7.44 -21.28 10.85
CA PHE A 39 7.96 -22.61 11.15
C PHE A 39 9.22 -22.98 10.34
N ASP A 40 9.47 -22.36 9.18
CA ASP A 40 10.65 -22.60 8.35
C ASP A 40 11.82 -21.67 8.69
N ALA A 41 11.52 -20.40 9.00
CA ALA A 41 12.48 -19.41 9.50
C ALA A 41 11.76 -18.22 10.16
N PRO A 42 12.42 -17.46 11.04
CA PRO A 42 11.84 -16.25 11.62
C PRO A 42 11.51 -15.19 10.55
N ILE A 43 10.32 -14.60 10.65
CA ILE A 43 9.92 -13.42 9.90
C ILE A 43 10.05 -12.22 10.86
N ALA A 44 11.14 -11.46 10.73
CA ALA A 44 11.46 -10.39 11.68
C ALA A 44 10.49 -9.20 11.60
N ASN A 45 10.02 -8.90 10.38
CA ASN A 45 9.09 -7.82 10.10
C ASN A 45 7.74 -8.43 9.72
N ALA A 46 6.80 -8.46 10.67
CA ALA A 46 5.42 -8.85 10.39
C ALA A 46 4.80 -7.91 9.33
N PRO A 47 3.87 -8.40 8.48
CA PRO A 47 3.19 -7.56 7.51
C PRO A 47 2.50 -6.35 8.17
N LYS A 48 2.40 -5.25 7.41
CA LYS A 48 1.95 -3.94 7.90
C LYS A 48 0.62 -3.50 7.32
N ILE A 49 -0.14 -2.74 8.09
CA ILE A 49 -1.43 -2.19 7.66
C ILE A 49 -1.36 -0.66 7.60
N GLY A 50 -1.58 -0.12 6.41
CA GLY A 50 -1.79 1.30 6.19
C GLY A 50 -3.26 1.66 6.24
N VAL A 51 -3.59 2.86 6.73
CA VAL A 51 -4.96 3.39 6.67
C VAL A 51 -5.03 4.52 5.65
N GLU A 52 -5.85 4.35 4.61
CA GLU A 52 -6.13 5.37 3.60
C GLU A 52 -6.98 6.50 4.20
N VAL A 53 -6.56 7.73 3.95
CA VAL A 53 -7.32 8.96 4.16
C VAL A 53 -7.35 9.73 2.85
N SER A 54 -8.54 9.97 2.31
CA SER A 54 -8.71 10.78 1.10
C SER A 54 -8.58 12.28 1.42
N ASP A 55 -7.97 13.04 0.52
CA ASP A 55 -7.94 14.51 0.58
C ASP A 55 -9.31 15.17 0.32
N LEU A 56 -10.26 14.41 -0.22
CA LEU A 56 -11.68 14.77 -0.29
C LEU A 56 -12.42 14.57 1.06
N GLY A 57 -11.72 14.10 2.10
CA GLY A 57 -12.31 13.80 3.40
C GLY A 57 -13.32 12.65 3.31
N LEU A 58 -14.58 12.91 3.71
CA LEU A 58 -15.68 11.95 3.69
C LEU A 58 -16.62 12.12 2.50
N GLU A 59 -16.30 13.01 1.57
CA GLU A 59 -17.10 13.17 0.36
C GLU A 59 -17.07 11.87 -0.48
N GLY A 60 -18.25 11.42 -0.90
CA GLY A 60 -18.40 10.17 -1.66
C GLY A 60 -18.17 8.88 -0.85
N GLU A 61 -17.92 8.96 0.46
CA GLU A 61 -17.73 7.76 1.29
C GLU A 61 -19.00 6.89 1.30
N THR A 62 -18.86 5.61 1.01
CA THR A 62 -19.97 4.65 0.95
C THR A 62 -20.07 3.78 2.20
N SER A 63 -18.99 3.64 2.96
CA SER A 63 -18.96 2.90 4.22
C SER A 63 -19.45 3.76 5.38
N ASP A 64 -20.46 3.26 6.08
CA ASP A 64 -21.01 3.94 7.24
C ASP A 64 -20.07 3.80 8.45
N GLY A 65 -19.35 2.68 8.57
CA GLY A 65 -18.33 2.48 9.60
C GLY A 65 -17.16 3.47 9.46
N VAL A 66 -16.73 3.79 8.23
CA VAL A 66 -15.71 4.83 7.98
C VAL A 66 -16.24 6.21 8.37
N LYS A 67 -17.47 6.56 7.98
CA LYS A 67 -18.09 7.85 8.35
C LYS A 67 -18.22 8.01 9.86
N GLU A 68 -18.72 6.98 10.55
CA GLU A 68 -18.86 6.99 12.00
C GLU A 68 -17.50 7.11 12.68
N PHE A 69 -16.49 6.38 12.20
CA PHE A 69 -15.15 6.45 12.75
C PHE A 69 -14.56 7.86 12.64
N TYR A 70 -14.78 8.59 11.54
CA TYR A 70 -14.27 9.96 11.39
C TYR A 70 -15.27 11.04 11.83
N ALA A 71 -16.41 10.67 12.43
CA ALA A 71 -17.36 11.65 12.95
C ALA A 71 -16.68 12.61 13.94
N GLY A 72 -16.90 13.92 13.72
CA GLY A 72 -16.31 15.00 14.51
C GLY A 72 -14.92 15.46 14.06
N CYS A 73 -14.30 14.82 13.06
CA CYS A 73 -13.13 15.40 12.38
C CYS A 73 -13.57 16.57 11.48
N GLU A 74 -12.93 17.72 11.62
CA GLU A 74 -13.24 18.91 10.81
C GLU A 74 -12.33 19.03 9.58
N THR A 75 -11.15 18.42 9.63
CA THR A 75 -10.14 18.48 8.57
C THR A 75 -9.56 17.11 8.23
N VAL A 76 -8.97 16.99 7.03
CA VAL A 76 -8.19 15.79 6.64
C VAL A 76 -7.02 15.55 7.59
N VAL A 77 -6.45 16.61 8.18
CA VAL A 77 -5.40 16.49 9.20
C VAL A 77 -5.93 15.82 10.47
N ASP A 78 -7.16 16.14 10.89
CA ASP A 78 -7.79 15.46 12.03
C ASP A 78 -8.09 14.00 11.71
N MET A 79 -8.52 13.71 10.49
CA MET A 79 -8.72 12.33 10.02
C MET A 79 -7.39 11.56 10.02
N ALA A 80 -6.31 12.13 9.50
CA ALA A 80 -4.99 11.50 9.48
C ALA A 80 -4.45 11.21 10.89
N LYS A 81 -4.65 12.12 11.85
CA LYS A 81 -4.32 11.86 13.27
C LYS A 81 -5.13 10.70 13.83
N LYS A 82 -6.44 10.70 13.59
CA LYS A 82 -7.34 9.64 14.07
C LYS A 82 -7.03 8.28 13.43
N ALA A 83 -6.67 8.28 12.15
CA ALA A 83 -6.21 7.10 11.41
C ALA A 83 -4.90 6.54 12.01
N ALA A 84 -3.96 7.42 12.37
CA ALA A 84 -2.70 7.02 12.99
C ALA A 84 -2.87 6.40 14.39
N GLU A 85 -3.97 6.69 15.08
CA GLU A 85 -4.33 6.11 16.37
C GLU A 85 -5.26 4.88 16.26
N MET A 86 -5.64 4.50 15.04
CA MET A 86 -6.52 3.35 14.81
C MET A 86 -5.85 2.05 15.29
N PRO A 87 -6.49 1.27 16.17
CA PRO A 87 -5.92 0.01 16.61
C PRO A 87 -5.64 -0.94 15.43
N GLY A 88 -4.36 -1.31 15.27
CA GLY A 88 -3.89 -2.17 14.19
C GLY A 88 -3.28 -1.42 13.00
N ALA A 89 -3.36 -0.09 12.94
CA ALA A 89 -2.67 0.72 11.95
C ALA A 89 -1.17 0.80 12.26
N ASP A 90 -0.34 0.60 11.24
CA ASP A 90 1.11 0.78 11.29
C ASP A 90 1.57 2.09 10.61
N PHE A 91 0.80 2.61 9.65
CA PHE A 91 1.07 3.86 8.95
C PHE A 91 -0.22 4.47 8.38
N VAL A 92 -0.15 5.73 7.94
CA VAL A 92 -1.27 6.42 7.28
C VAL A 92 -0.91 6.71 5.83
N CYS A 93 -1.83 6.46 4.90
CA CYS A 93 -1.69 6.79 3.49
C CYS A 93 -2.66 7.89 3.10
N VAL A 94 -2.15 9.08 2.76
CA VAL A 94 -3.00 10.17 2.24
C VAL A 94 -3.11 10.01 0.72
N ARG A 95 -4.32 9.87 0.21
CA ARG A 95 -4.61 9.78 -1.22
C ARG A 95 -5.13 11.11 -1.76
N PHE A 96 -4.50 11.61 -2.81
CA PHE A 96 -4.88 12.87 -3.46
C PHE A 96 -5.94 12.67 -4.54
N ALA A 97 -7.11 12.15 -4.17
CA ALA A 97 -8.20 11.90 -5.11
C ALA A 97 -8.72 13.20 -5.75
N SER A 98 -8.67 14.33 -5.02
CA SER A 98 -9.09 15.64 -5.56
C SER A 98 -8.23 16.12 -6.73
N ALA A 99 -7.01 15.59 -6.89
CA ALA A 99 -6.11 15.98 -7.97
C ALA A 99 -6.46 15.36 -9.33
N ASP A 100 -7.41 14.42 -9.42
CA ASP A 100 -7.80 13.80 -10.69
C ASP A 100 -8.24 14.87 -11.71
N PRO A 101 -7.57 14.96 -12.89
CA PRO A 101 -7.94 15.90 -13.95
C PRO A 101 -9.37 15.74 -14.48
N ASN A 102 -9.99 14.57 -14.27
CA ASN A 102 -11.38 14.30 -14.65
C ASN A 102 -12.38 14.55 -13.50
N GLY A 103 -11.88 14.88 -12.30
CA GLY A 103 -12.65 15.18 -11.10
C GLY A 103 -12.58 16.66 -10.74
N GLU A 104 -12.10 16.96 -9.53
CA GLU A 104 -11.95 18.35 -9.07
C GLU A 104 -10.74 19.07 -9.69
N ASP A 105 -9.79 18.34 -10.26
CA ASP A 105 -8.52 18.85 -10.81
C ASP A 105 -7.83 19.84 -9.85
N ALA A 106 -7.78 19.48 -8.56
CA ALA A 106 -7.24 20.35 -7.53
C ALA A 106 -5.80 20.80 -7.86
N PRO A 107 -5.43 22.06 -7.51
CA PRO A 107 -4.06 22.53 -7.69
C PRO A 107 -3.05 21.68 -6.90
N ILE A 108 -1.92 21.40 -7.53
CA ILE A 108 -0.83 20.62 -6.94
C ILE A 108 -0.31 21.27 -5.65
N GLU A 109 -0.24 22.60 -5.62
CA GLU A 109 0.20 23.37 -4.45
C GLU A 109 -0.70 23.10 -3.24
N LYS A 110 -2.02 23.02 -3.43
CA LYS A 110 -2.97 22.73 -2.36
C LYS A 110 -2.76 21.32 -1.80
N CYS A 111 -2.50 20.35 -2.67
CA CYS A 111 -2.22 18.97 -2.26
C CYS A 111 -0.89 18.89 -1.48
N ALA A 112 0.15 19.59 -1.92
CA ALA A 112 1.43 19.65 -1.23
C ALA A 112 1.36 20.37 0.13
N GLU A 113 0.57 21.45 0.23
CA GLU A 113 0.29 22.12 1.50
C GLU A 113 -0.41 21.18 2.49
N LEU A 114 -1.39 20.41 2.02
CA LEU A 114 -2.04 19.39 2.83
C LEU A 114 -1.05 18.30 3.26
N ALA A 115 -0.22 17.81 2.34
CA ALA A 115 0.79 16.80 2.64
C ALA A 115 1.72 17.25 3.78
N LYS A 116 2.19 18.50 3.70
CA LYS A 116 2.99 19.12 4.75
C LYS A 116 2.23 19.24 6.07
N ALA A 117 0.99 19.73 6.04
CA ALA A 117 0.17 19.87 7.23
C ALA A 117 -0.05 18.52 7.94
N VAL A 118 -0.29 17.44 7.19
CA VAL A 118 -0.36 16.08 7.74
C VAL A 118 0.99 15.64 8.29
N ALA A 119 2.07 15.81 7.53
CA ALA A 119 3.41 15.41 7.94
C ALA A 119 3.93 16.13 9.19
N ASP A 120 3.51 17.37 9.42
CA ASP A 120 3.84 18.13 10.63
C ASP A 120 3.00 17.73 11.84
N ALA A 121 1.83 17.11 11.61
CA ALA A 121 0.85 16.86 12.67
C ALA A 121 0.69 15.37 13.03
N VAL A 122 1.21 14.46 12.21
CA VAL A 122 1.15 13.00 12.40
C VAL A 122 2.55 12.44 12.61
N ASP A 123 2.75 11.81 13.75
CA ASP A 123 4.03 11.18 14.12
C ASP A 123 4.21 9.75 13.56
N ALA A 124 3.11 9.10 13.14
CA ALA A 124 3.18 7.77 12.53
C ALA A 124 3.88 7.85 11.16
N PRO A 125 4.46 6.74 10.67
CA PRO A 125 4.93 6.68 9.28
C PRO A 125 3.82 7.07 8.31
N LEU A 126 4.21 7.75 7.23
CA LEU A 126 3.29 8.29 6.24
C LEU A 126 3.58 7.73 4.86
N ALA A 127 2.51 7.59 4.10
CA ALA A 127 2.52 7.36 2.68
C ALA A 127 1.67 8.43 1.98
N PHE A 128 2.05 8.79 0.75
CA PHE A 128 1.33 9.75 -0.07
C PHE A 128 1.08 9.13 -1.44
N MET A 129 -0.19 9.06 -1.81
CA MET A 129 -0.66 8.41 -3.02
C MET A 129 -1.28 9.42 -3.98
N GLY A 130 -0.89 9.35 -5.25
CA GLY A 130 -1.45 10.16 -6.32
C GLY A 130 -2.93 9.90 -6.61
N CYS A 131 -3.45 10.58 -7.63
CA CYS A 131 -4.83 10.42 -8.10
C CYS A 131 -5.01 9.23 -9.06
N GLY A 132 -3.93 8.74 -9.67
CA GLY A 132 -3.92 7.67 -10.66
C GLY A 132 -3.63 8.13 -12.10
N SER A 133 -3.59 9.44 -12.35
CA SER A 133 -3.19 10.02 -13.65
C SER A 133 -1.68 10.17 -13.72
N ASP A 134 -1.03 9.45 -14.64
CA ASP A 134 0.44 9.40 -14.71
C ASP A 134 1.07 10.78 -14.94
N GLU A 135 0.43 11.64 -15.75
CA GLU A 135 0.88 13.00 -16.06
C GLU A 135 0.71 13.92 -14.85
N LYS A 136 -0.47 13.93 -14.22
CA LYS A 136 -0.73 14.78 -13.05
C LYS A 136 0.10 14.34 -11.85
N ASP A 137 0.21 13.03 -11.63
CA ASP A 137 0.95 12.44 -10.51
C ASP A 137 2.45 12.69 -10.62
N ALA A 138 3.00 12.81 -11.84
CA ALA A 138 4.40 13.14 -12.04
C ALA A 138 4.76 14.47 -11.37
N ASP A 139 3.99 15.53 -11.63
CA ASP A 139 4.24 16.85 -11.04
C ASP A 139 3.76 16.93 -9.58
N LEU A 140 2.62 16.32 -9.27
CA LEU A 140 2.05 16.29 -7.93
C LEU A 140 3.01 15.66 -6.91
N LEU A 141 3.50 14.45 -7.20
CA LEU A 141 4.31 13.69 -6.26
C LEU A 141 5.71 14.28 -6.08
N VAL A 142 6.25 15.00 -7.08
CA VAL A 142 7.46 15.81 -6.93
C VAL A 142 7.26 16.89 -5.87
N LYS A 143 6.13 17.62 -5.96
CA LYS A 143 5.86 18.72 -5.03
C LYS A 143 5.54 18.23 -3.63
N VAL A 144 4.80 17.12 -3.53
CA VAL A 144 4.53 16.45 -2.26
C VAL A 144 5.83 15.98 -1.60
N ALA A 145 6.73 15.34 -2.35
CA ALA A 145 8.02 14.88 -1.83
C ALA A 145 8.88 16.01 -1.26
N GLU A 146 8.92 17.16 -1.95
CA GLU A 146 9.59 18.38 -1.47
C GLU A 146 8.95 18.89 -0.17
N ALA A 147 7.62 18.93 -0.12
CA ALA A 147 6.89 19.50 1.01
C ALA A 147 7.08 18.71 2.32
N VAL A 148 7.40 17.42 2.22
CA VAL A 148 7.57 16.49 3.35
C VAL A 148 9.01 16.02 3.53
N ASP A 149 9.99 16.77 3.04
CA ASP A 149 11.42 16.47 3.19
C ASP A 149 11.81 16.13 4.65
N GLY A 150 12.70 15.15 4.81
CA GLY A 150 13.17 14.65 6.10
C GLY A 150 12.22 13.72 6.84
N LYS A 151 11.02 13.42 6.30
CA LYS A 151 10.02 12.54 6.94
C LYS A 151 10.15 11.06 6.57
N ASN A 152 10.98 10.71 5.58
CA ASN A 152 11.17 9.33 5.08
C ASN A 152 9.84 8.62 4.77
N VAL A 153 9.02 9.23 3.92
CA VAL A 153 7.67 8.72 3.60
C VAL A 153 7.70 7.69 2.48
N LEU A 154 6.60 6.99 2.26
CA LEU A 154 6.39 6.17 1.06
C LEU A 154 5.59 6.95 0.01
N ILE A 155 6.14 7.14 -1.19
CA ILE A 155 5.46 7.77 -2.32
C ILE A 155 4.85 6.70 -3.25
N LEU A 156 3.54 6.77 -3.50
CA LEU A 156 2.80 5.87 -4.38
C LEU A 156 2.20 6.66 -5.57
N SER A 157 2.53 6.39 -6.83
CA SER A 157 3.48 5.37 -7.31
C SER A 157 4.32 5.89 -8.46
N ALA A 158 5.53 5.34 -8.59
CA ALA A 158 6.34 5.46 -9.80
C ALA A 158 5.96 4.36 -10.80
N LYS A 159 5.52 4.74 -11.99
CA LYS A 159 5.20 3.85 -13.12
C LYS A 159 6.20 4.04 -14.25
N GLU A 160 6.14 3.20 -15.28
CA GLU A 160 7.05 3.27 -16.43
C GLU A 160 7.06 4.65 -17.13
N GLU A 161 5.94 5.36 -17.06
CA GLU A 161 5.72 6.67 -17.68
C GLU A 161 6.39 7.80 -16.92
N ASN A 162 6.42 7.73 -15.58
CA ASN A 162 6.83 8.84 -14.70
C ASN A 162 7.96 8.50 -13.71
N TYR A 163 8.51 7.28 -13.74
CA TYR A 163 9.55 6.81 -12.81
C TYR A 163 10.77 7.73 -12.73
N LYS A 164 11.17 8.37 -13.84
CA LYS A 164 12.33 9.28 -13.84
C LYS A 164 12.09 10.46 -12.92
N MET A 165 10.91 11.07 -13.03
CA MET A 165 10.59 12.27 -12.28
C MET A 165 10.40 11.95 -10.80
N ILE A 166 9.64 10.89 -10.50
CA ILE A 166 9.37 10.46 -9.12
C ILE A 166 10.63 9.90 -8.46
N GLY A 167 11.38 9.02 -9.13
CA GLY A 167 12.62 8.44 -8.58
C GLY A 167 13.69 9.48 -8.30
N MET A 168 13.83 10.49 -9.16
CA MET A 168 14.77 11.59 -8.93
C MET A 168 14.33 12.54 -7.81
N SER A 169 13.04 12.90 -7.76
CA SER A 169 12.53 13.82 -6.74
C SER A 169 12.38 13.12 -5.39
N ALA A 170 11.50 12.13 -5.30
CA ALA A 170 11.16 11.46 -4.05
C ALA A 170 12.38 10.81 -3.39
N VAL A 171 13.18 10.05 -4.14
CA VAL A 171 14.27 9.26 -3.56
C VAL A 171 15.61 9.97 -3.61
N GLN A 172 16.05 10.44 -4.78
CA GLN A 172 17.40 11.01 -4.88
C GLN A 172 17.52 12.38 -4.22
N ALA A 173 16.51 13.25 -4.35
CA ALA A 173 16.54 14.59 -3.77
C ALA A 173 16.12 14.61 -2.29
N TYR A 174 15.08 13.86 -1.92
CA TYR A 174 14.47 13.94 -0.58
C TYR A 174 14.57 12.65 0.25
N HIS A 175 15.24 11.61 -0.27
CA HIS A 175 15.54 10.37 0.46
C HIS A 175 14.31 9.61 0.99
N HIS A 176 13.14 9.80 0.37
CA HIS A 176 11.94 9.02 0.65
C HIS A 176 12.01 7.62 0.04
N LYS A 177 10.98 6.82 0.30
CA LYS A 177 10.72 5.51 -0.31
C LYS A 177 9.71 5.67 -1.44
N VAL A 178 9.71 4.74 -2.38
CA VAL A 178 8.80 4.76 -3.52
C VAL A 178 8.22 3.38 -3.78
N ALA A 179 6.92 3.34 -4.06
CA ALA A 179 6.27 2.16 -4.64
C ALA A 179 6.43 2.21 -6.16
N ALA A 180 7.16 1.25 -6.72
CA ALA A 180 7.27 1.04 -8.16
C ALA A 180 6.10 0.17 -8.63
N GLU A 181 5.20 0.76 -9.41
CA GLU A 181 3.96 0.14 -9.83
C GLU A 181 4.06 -0.51 -11.21
N SER A 182 3.46 -1.69 -11.36
CA SER A 182 3.34 -2.40 -12.63
C SER A 182 1.93 -2.96 -12.85
N ALA A 183 1.56 -3.15 -14.12
CA ALA A 183 0.22 -3.60 -14.51
C ALA A 183 0.07 -5.13 -14.46
N VAL A 184 0.14 -5.72 -13.25
CA VAL A 184 -0.11 -7.17 -13.00
C VAL A 184 0.78 -8.10 -13.84
N ASP A 185 2.00 -7.66 -14.14
CA ASP A 185 2.98 -8.41 -14.93
C ASP A 185 4.37 -8.38 -14.28
N ILE A 186 4.95 -9.56 -14.09
CA ILE A 186 6.29 -9.75 -13.49
C ILE A 186 7.41 -9.12 -14.31
N ASN A 187 7.32 -9.15 -15.64
CA ASN A 187 8.33 -8.54 -16.50
C ASN A 187 8.25 -7.03 -16.43
N LEU A 188 7.05 -6.45 -16.34
CA LEU A 188 6.87 -5.01 -16.14
C LEU A 188 7.38 -4.59 -14.75
N ALA A 189 7.10 -5.37 -13.70
CA ALA A 189 7.67 -5.16 -12.36
C ALA A 189 9.20 -5.17 -12.40
N LYS A 190 9.79 -6.16 -13.08
CA LYS A 190 11.24 -6.24 -13.30
C LYS A 190 11.77 -5.03 -14.06
N GLN A 191 11.08 -4.62 -15.12
CA GLN A 191 11.47 -3.49 -15.95
C GLN A 191 11.50 -2.20 -15.15
N VAL A 192 10.44 -1.85 -14.42
CA VAL A 192 10.41 -0.61 -13.62
C VAL A 192 11.47 -0.62 -12.52
N ASN A 193 11.72 -1.76 -11.86
CA ASN A 193 12.79 -1.89 -10.87
C ASN A 193 14.18 -1.69 -11.49
N VAL A 194 14.43 -2.25 -12.68
CA VAL A 194 15.68 -2.05 -13.41
C VAL A 194 15.85 -0.59 -13.81
N LEU A 195 14.80 0.04 -14.33
CA LEU A 195 14.82 1.45 -14.72
C LEU A 195 15.11 2.37 -13.51
N MET A 196 14.47 2.12 -12.37
CA MET A 196 14.69 2.85 -11.13
C MET A 196 16.12 2.68 -10.61
N THR A 197 16.64 1.45 -10.58
CA THR A 197 18.01 1.20 -10.11
C THR A 197 19.08 1.78 -11.06
N GLN A 198 18.81 1.85 -12.36
CA GLN A 198 19.67 2.54 -13.33
C GLN A 198 19.72 4.06 -13.13
N LEU A 199 18.69 4.66 -12.52
CA LEU A 199 18.71 6.07 -12.08
C LEU A 199 19.51 6.29 -10.78
N GLY A 200 20.06 5.23 -10.18
CA GLY A 200 20.77 5.29 -8.91
C GLY A 200 19.85 5.14 -7.69
N VAL A 201 18.56 4.86 -7.87
CA VAL A 201 17.64 4.54 -6.76
C VAL A 201 18.08 3.23 -6.14
N SER A 202 18.37 3.24 -4.84
CA SER A 202 18.75 2.03 -4.13
C SER A 202 17.56 1.08 -3.98
N ALA A 203 17.81 -0.22 -4.10
CA ALA A 203 16.77 -1.26 -3.99
C ALA A 203 16.10 -1.29 -2.60
N ASP A 204 16.79 -0.83 -1.54
CA ASP A 204 16.24 -0.66 -0.18
C ASP A 204 15.39 0.61 -0.02
N SER A 205 15.17 1.34 -1.12
CA SER A 205 14.27 2.49 -1.20
C SER A 205 13.07 2.23 -2.10
N ILE A 206 12.96 1.02 -2.65
CA ILE A 206 11.88 0.61 -3.56
C ILE A 206 11.02 -0.44 -2.87
N CYS A 207 9.71 -0.21 -2.86
CA CYS A 207 8.70 -1.23 -2.68
C CYS A 207 8.09 -1.55 -4.05
N MET A 208 7.67 -2.78 -4.29
CA MET A 208 6.93 -3.14 -5.49
C MET A 208 5.43 -3.07 -5.22
N HIS A 209 4.70 -2.35 -6.09
CA HIS A 209 3.26 -2.45 -6.22
C HIS A 209 2.96 -3.21 -7.52
N VAL A 210 2.79 -4.53 -7.46
CA VAL A 210 2.66 -5.38 -8.66
C VAL A 210 1.28 -5.31 -9.32
N GLY A 211 0.57 -4.20 -9.14
CA GLY A 211 -0.85 -4.03 -9.45
C GLY A 211 -1.75 -4.42 -8.30
N THR A 212 -3.02 -4.05 -8.40
CA THR A 212 -4.08 -4.32 -7.43
C THR A 212 -5.33 -4.76 -8.18
N ALA A 213 -6.14 -5.61 -7.55
CA ALA A 213 -7.44 -6.02 -8.03
C ALA A 213 -8.27 -6.46 -6.84
N THR A 214 -9.58 -6.23 -6.89
CA THR A 214 -10.49 -6.68 -5.84
C THR A 214 -10.82 -8.16 -6.03
N ALA A 215 -11.04 -8.91 -4.94
CA ALA A 215 -11.54 -10.27 -5.03
C ALA A 215 -12.79 -10.35 -5.94
N GLY A 216 -12.81 -11.31 -6.87
CA GLY A 216 -13.86 -11.45 -7.88
C GLY A 216 -13.68 -10.58 -9.14
N TYR A 217 -12.70 -9.68 -9.17
CA TYR A 217 -12.41 -8.75 -10.27
C TYR A 217 -11.02 -9.01 -10.89
N GLY A 218 -10.70 -10.26 -11.17
CA GLY A 218 -9.40 -10.64 -11.76
C GLY A 218 -8.26 -10.76 -10.74
N TYR A 219 -8.58 -10.86 -9.45
CA TYR A 219 -7.61 -11.02 -8.37
C TYR A 219 -6.66 -12.22 -8.57
N GLU A 220 -7.12 -13.30 -9.21
CA GLU A 220 -6.29 -14.47 -9.52
C GLU A 220 -5.06 -14.14 -10.37
N TYR A 221 -5.12 -13.09 -11.20
CA TYR A 221 -3.97 -12.60 -11.95
C TYR A 221 -2.95 -11.93 -11.03
N VAL A 222 -3.41 -11.11 -10.07
CA VAL A 222 -2.56 -10.47 -9.06
C VAL A 222 -1.88 -11.51 -8.19
N ALA A 223 -2.64 -12.45 -7.63
CA ALA A 223 -2.11 -13.54 -6.81
C ALA A 223 -1.04 -14.35 -7.56
N THR A 224 -1.33 -14.75 -8.81
CA THR A 224 -0.37 -15.51 -9.62
C THR A 224 0.89 -14.68 -9.94
N THR A 225 0.76 -13.38 -10.17
CA THR A 225 1.90 -12.49 -10.41
C THR A 225 2.74 -12.31 -9.14
N MET A 226 2.13 -12.15 -7.96
CA MET A 226 2.82 -12.11 -6.67
C MET A 226 3.58 -13.41 -6.39
N ASP A 227 2.94 -14.57 -6.55
CA ASP A 227 3.56 -15.89 -6.35
C ASP A 227 4.77 -16.09 -7.26
N ARG A 228 4.62 -15.78 -8.56
CA ARG A 228 5.72 -15.89 -9.53
C ARG A 228 6.86 -14.95 -9.19
N THR A 229 6.55 -13.74 -8.71
CA THR A 229 7.53 -12.74 -8.35
C THR A 229 8.30 -13.15 -7.09
N LYS A 230 7.63 -13.62 -6.03
CA LYS A 230 8.29 -14.18 -4.83
C LYS A 230 9.10 -15.43 -5.17
N ALA A 231 8.61 -16.31 -6.04
CA ALA A 231 9.36 -17.48 -6.49
C ALA A 231 10.64 -17.09 -7.25
N ALA A 232 10.59 -16.09 -8.14
CA ALA A 232 11.78 -15.58 -8.81
C ALA A 232 12.75 -14.92 -7.82
N ALA A 233 12.24 -14.07 -6.92
CA ALA A 233 13.03 -13.37 -5.92
C ALA A 233 13.78 -14.32 -4.98
N LEU A 234 13.10 -15.35 -4.46
CA LEU A 234 13.61 -16.22 -3.41
C LEU A 234 14.25 -17.51 -3.93
N ALA A 235 13.59 -18.21 -4.86
CA ALA A 235 14.07 -19.50 -5.36
C ALA A 235 15.11 -19.35 -6.48
N GLN A 236 14.95 -18.33 -7.33
CA GLN A 236 15.87 -18.05 -8.44
C GLN A 236 16.90 -16.97 -8.11
N ASN A 237 16.81 -16.38 -6.91
CA ASN A 237 17.66 -15.28 -6.46
C ASN A 237 17.68 -14.10 -7.46
N ASP A 238 16.52 -13.79 -8.05
CA ASP A 238 16.41 -12.63 -8.94
C ASP A 238 16.41 -11.34 -8.13
N THR A 239 17.58 -10.74 -8.00
CA THR A 239 17.79 -9.50 -7.22
C THR A 239 16.97 -8.30 -7.71
N THR A 240 16.45 -8.34 -8.94
CA THR A 240 15.60 -7.26 -9.49
C THR A 240 14.14 -7.35 -9.01
N LEU A 241 13.78 -8.45 -8.33
CA LEU A 241 12.44 -8.70 -7.79
C LEU A 241 12.48 -8.95 -6.27
N GLN A 242 13.59 -8.65 -5.60
CA GLN A 242 13.74 -8.86 -4.16
C GLN A 242 13.21 -7.70 -3.31
N MET A 243 12.50 -6.72 -3.87
CA MET A 243 11.88 -5.65 -3.10
C MET A 243 10.61 -6.13 -2.37
N PRO A 244 10.25 -5.55 -1.22
CA PRO A 244 9.00 -5.90 -0.54
C PRO A 244 7.78 -5.39 -1.31
N PHE A 245 6.63 -6.02 -1.10
CA PHE A 245 5.37 -5.65 -1.72
C PHE A 245 4.55 -4.69 -0.86
N VAL A 246 3.95 -3.68 -1.49
CA VAL A 246 2.92 -2.83 -0.88
C VAL A 246 1.70 -2.83 -1.82
N THR A 247 0.53 -3.13 -1.28
CA THR A 247 -0.70 -3.27 -2.06
C THR A 247 -1.78 -2.32 -1.56
N PRO A 248 -2.18 -1.32 -2.36
CA PRO A 248 -3.31 -0.46 -2.05
C PRO A 248 -4.62 -1.19 -2.35
N VAL A 249 -5.19 -1.85 -1.34
CA VAL A 249 -6.41 -2.66 -1.49
C VAL A 249 -7.65 -1.78 -1.61
N SER A 250 -7.69 -0.70 -0.82
CA SER A 250 -8.82 0.23 -0.76
C SER A 250 -9.09 0.94 -2.09
N THR A 251 -8.09 1.12 -2.96
CA THR A 251 -8.24 1.88 -4.21
C THR A 251 -9.15 1.20 -5.22
N GLU A 252 -9.18 -0.13 -5.27
CA GLU A 252 -10.04 -0.90 -6.17
C GLU A 252 -11.27 -1.45 -5.44
N THR A 253 -11.12 -1.82 -4.17
CA THR A 253 -12.20 -2.50 -3.43
C THR A 253 -13.47 -1.67 -3.36
N TYR A 254 -13.33 -0.37 -3.09
CA TYR A 254 -14.48 0.52 -2.92
C TYR A 254 -15.19 0.87 -4.23
N ASN A 255 -14.60 0.52 -5.38
CA ASN A 255 -15.17 0.75 -6.71
C ASN A 255 -15.90 -0.47 -7.28
N CYS A 256 -15.84 -1.62 -6.61
CA CYS A 256 -16.55 -2.80 -7.08
C CYS A 256 -18.06 -2.69 -6.86
N LYS A 257 -18.84 -3.43 -7.66
CA LYS A 257 -20.30 -3.36 -7.62
C LYS A 257 -20.86 -3.77 -6.26
N GLU A 258 -20.23 -4.75 -5.61
CA GLU A 258 -20.58 -5.25 -4.28
C GLU A 258 -20.36 -4.19 -3.19
N CYS A 259 -19.51 -3.20 -3.41
CA CYS A 259 -19.30 -2.08 -2.48
C CYS A 259 -20.22 -0.89 -2.80
N LEU A 260 -20.59 -0.69 -4.07
CA LEU A 260 -21.36 0.48 -4.50
C LEU A 260 -22.88 0.27 -4.47
N ALA A 261 -23.35 -0.91 -4.86
CA ALA A 261 -24.77 -1.14 -5.11
C ALA A 261 -25.61 -0.98 -3.84
N ALA A 262 -26.74 -0.28 -3.96
CA ALA A 262 -27.68 -0.12 -2.85
C ALA A 262 -28.29 -1.46 -2.45
N GLU A 263 -28.60 -1.62 -1.16
CA GLU A 263 -29.23 -2.84 -0.64
C GLU A 263 -30.62 -3.05 -1.26
N GLU A 264 -31.34 -1.99 -1.59
CA GLU A 264 -32.68 -2.06 -2.21
C GLU A 264 -32.65 -2.66 -3.63
N ASP A 265 -31.54 -2.45 -4.36
CA ASP A 265 -31.37 -2.95 -5.73
C ASP A 265 -30.96 -4.43 -5.76
N PHE A 266 -30.27 -4.90 -4.71
CA PHE A 266 -29.75 -6.27 -4.57
C PHE A 266 -29.93 -6.79 -3.14
N PRO A 267 -31.19 -6.97 -2.67
CA PRO A 267 -31.47 -7.36 -1.28
C PRO A 267 -30.89 -8.73 -0.91
N GLU A 268 -30.68 -9.62 -1.89
CA GLU A 268 -30.08 -10.93 -1.70
C GLU A 268 -28.59 -10.89 -1.36
N TRP A 269 -27.89 -9.78 -1.62
CA TRP A 269 -26.49 -9.60 -1.26
C TRP A 269 -26.30 -9.12 0.19
N GLY A 270 -27.38 -8.75 0.87
CA GLY A 270 -27.34 -8.27 2.26
C GLY A 270 -26.71 -6.89 2.41
N SER A 271 -26.27 -6.58 3.64
CA SER A 271 -25.90 -5.22 3.99
C SER A 271 -24.71 -4.69 3.19
N ARG A 272 -24.80 -3.46 2.67
CA ARG A 272 -23.71 -2.81 1.94
C ARG A 272 -22.48 -2.63 2.81
N GLU A 273 -22.65 -2.27 4.08
CA GLU A 273 -21.52 -2.12 5.00
C GLU A 273 -20.80 -3.46 5.21
N THR A 274 -21.55 -4.54 5.44
CA THR A 274 -20.97 -5.89 5.56
C THR A 274 -20.25 -6.29 4.28
N ARG A 275 -20.82 -6.02 3.10
CA ARG A 275 -20.16 -6.31 1.82
C ARG A 275 -18.86 -5.53 1.65
N ILE A 276 -18.83 -4.24 1.97
CA ILE A 276 -17.61 -3.42 1.87
C ILE A 276 -16.50 -4.02 2.76
N ILE A 277 -16.83 -4.34 4.01
CA ILE A 277 -15.87 -4.93 4.95
C ILE A 277 -15.39 -6.29 4.44
N ASP A 278 -16.30 -7.17 4.02
CA ASP A 278 -15.96 -8.51 3.55
C ASP A 278 -15.08 -8.47 2.29
N MET A 279 -15.38 -7.59 1.34
CA MET A 279 -14.59 -7.42 0.11
C MET A 279 -13.18 -6.89 0.42
N GLU A 280 -13.05 -5.96 1.35
CA GLU A 280 -11.76 -5.40 1.76
C GLU A 280 -10.94 -6.42 2.55
N VAL A 281 -11.56 -7.13 3.50
CA VAL A 281 -10.91 -8.19 4.29
C VAL A 281 -10.46 -9.34 3.41
N VAL A 282 -11.32 -9.86 2.52
CA VAL A 282 -10.95 -11.03 1.71
C VAL A 282 -9.83 -10.71 0.73
N THR A 283 -9.84 -9.50 0.14
CA THR A 283 -8.79 -9.05 -0.78
C THR A 283 -7.47 -8.87 -0.02
N ALA A 284 -7.48 -8.16 1.10
CA ALA A 284 -6.29 -7.94 1.92
C ALA A 284 -5.70 -9.25 2.49
N ALA A 285 -6.54 -10.16 2.96
CA ALA A 285 -6.11 -11.46 3.45
C ALA A 285 -5.43 -12.28 2.35
N ALA A 286 -5.99 -12.25 1.14
CA ALA A 286 -5.41 -12.93 -0.01
C ALA A 286 -4.08 -12.27 -0.42
N ASP A 287 -3.99 -10.94 -0.43
CA ASP A 287 -2.77 -10.20 -0.79
C ASP A 287 -1.63 -10.54 0.16
N LEU A 288 -1.92 -10.60 1.45
CA LEU A 288 -0.97 -11.01 2.49
C LEU A 288 -0.56 -12.47 2.34
N ALA A 289 -1.50 -13.37 2.05
CA ALA A 289 -1.21 -14.79 1.80
C ALA A 289 -0.34 -15.00 0.55
N SER A 290 -0.48 -14.14 -0.47
CA SER A 290 0.37 -14.11 -1.67
C SER A 290 1.69 -13.36 -1.48
N GLY A 291 1.92 -12.77 -0.31
CA GLY A 291 3.21 -12.22 0.11
C GLY A 291 3.35 -10.71 0.08
N SER A 292 2.23 -9.98 0.08
CA SER A 292 2.24 -8.55 0.38
C SER A 292 2.89 -8.30 1.74
N ASN A 293 3.85 -7.37 1.79
CA ASN A 293 4.53 -7.00 3.03
C ASN A 293 3.82 -5.84 3.73
N ALA A 294 3.03 -5.05 2.99
CA ALA A 294 2.04 -4.16 3.54
C ALA A 294 0.79 -4.09 2.67
N VAL A 295 -0.36 -3.86 3.29
CA VAL A 295 -1.64 -3.57 2.62
C VAL A 295 -2.18 -2.23 3.10
N ILE A 296 -2.84 -1.48 2.23
CA ILE A 296 -3.50 -0.21 2.59
C ILE A 296 -5.01 -0.42 2.52
N LEU A 297 -5.68 -0.17 3.65
CA LEU A 297 -7.11 -0.39 3.90
C LEU A 297 -7.77 0.92 4.35
N LYS A 298 -9.09 0.93 4.48
CA LYS A 298 -9.87 2.11 4.85
C LYS A 298 -10.81 1.86 6.04
N ASN A 299 -11.52 0.72 6.07
CA ASN A 299 -12.52 0.49 7.13
C ASN A 299 -11.86 0.01 8.44
N PRO A 300 -12.21 0.61 9.60
CA PRO A 300 -11.64 0.22 10.89
C PRO A 300 -11.89 -1.25 11.28
N VAL A 301 -13.03 -1.83 10.89
CA VAL A 301 -13.35 -3.25 11.11
C VAL A 301 -12.44 -4.13 10.25
N SER A 302 -12.19 -3.75 8.99
CA SER A 302 -11.25 -4.44 8.12
C SER A 302 -9.83 -4.42 8.70
N VAL A 303 -9.36 -3.25 9.15
CA VAL A 303 -8.05 -3.07 9.80
C VAL A 303 -7.92 -3.97 11.03
N ALA A 304 -8.90 -3.95 11.93
CA ALA A 304 -8.88 -4.79 13.12
C ALA A 304 -8.90 -6.29 12.79
N THR A 305 -9.66 -6.68 11.76
CA THR A 305 -9.78 -8.08 11.33
C THR A 305 -8.48 -8.60 10.72
N ILE A 306 -7.86 -7.81 9.82
CA ILE A 306 -6.57 -8.15 9.21
C ILE A 306 -5.45 -8.13 10.25
N LYS A 307 -5.47 -7.19 11.19
CA LYS A 307 -4.50 -7.18 12.30
C LYS A 307 -4.57 -8.46 13.12
N LYS A 308 -5.78 -8.90 13.46
CA LYS A 308 -5.99 -10.16 14.16
C LYS A 308 -5.48 -11.36 13.35
N MET A 309 -5.74 -11.39 12.05
CA MET A 309 -5.22 -12.46 11.17
C MET A 309 -3.69 -12.51 11.19
N ILE A 310 -3.03 -11.35 11.06
CA ILE A 310 -1.56 -11.26 11.11
C ILE A 310 -1.05 -11.77 12.46
N ASP A 311 -1.67 -11.37 13.58
CA ASP A 311 -1.26 -11.81 14.91
C ASP A 311 -1.45 -13.31 15.17
N GLU A 312 -2.44 -13.94 14.53
CA GLU A 312 -2.69 -15.38 14.66
C GLU A 312 -1.76 -16.23 13.75
N LEU A 313 -1.23 -15.65 12.67
CA LEU A 313 -0.38 -16.34 11.69
C LEU A 313 1.13 -16.13 11.88
N MET A 314 1.53 -15.17 12.71
CA MET A 314 2.93 -14.85 13.02
C MET A 314 3.41 -15.56 14.29
#